data_AF-A0A2U8VVN3-F1
#
_entry.id   AF-A0A2U8VVN3-F1
#
_cell.length_a   1.000
_cell.length_b   1.000
_cell.length_c   1.000
_cell.angle_alpha   90.00
_cell.angle_beta   90.00
_cell.angle_gamma   90.00
#
_symmetry.space_group_name_H-M   'P 1'
#
loop_
_entity.id
_entity.type
_entity.pdbx_description
1 polymer ?
#
loop_
_entity_poly.entity_id
_entity_poly.type
_entity_poly.pdbx_seq_one_letter_code
_entity_poly.pdbx_strand_id
1 'polypeptide(L)'
;MHDNRALSRFELTERGLTAYADYRRGPQGLVIAYVYAPPPLRGTGTADRLMRAVAERARAEGVRIVPLCGYAGAWLRRSHAYRDLVA
;
A
#
# COMPACT_ATOMS: atom_id res chain seq x y z
N MET A 1 -6.91 6.43 -5.35
CA MET A 1 -6.84 5.65 -4.09
C MET A 1 -7.67 6.38 -3.05
N HIS A 2 -8.56 5.67 -2.38
CA HIS A 2 -9.37 6.17 -1.27
C HIS A 2 -8.76 5.69 0.07
N ASP A 3 -8.76 6.53 1.09
CA ASP A 3 -8.34 6.18 2.47
C ASP A 3 -9.59 5.85 3.29
N ASN A 4 -9.94 4.57 3.38
CA ASN A 4 -11.08 4.08 4.15
C ASN A 4 -10.67 3.87 5.61
N ARG A 5 -10.70 4.97 6.38
CA ARG A 5 -10.27 4.97 7.79
C ARG A 5 -11.15 4.13 8.70
N ALA A 6 -12.43 3.94 8.37
CA ALA A 6 -13.34 3.09 9.13
C ALA A 6 -12.90 1.62 9.12
N LEU A 7 -12.35 1.16 7.99
CA LEU A 7 -11.81 -0.19 7.83
C LEU A 7 -10.28 -0.25 7.95
N SER A 8 -9.63 0.87 8.23
CA SER A 8 -8.17 1.01 8.25
C SER A 8 -7.50 0.43 7.00
N ARG A 9 -7.96 0.85 5.81
CA ARG A 9 -7.39 0.39 4.54
C ARG A 9 -7.37 1.45 3.46
N PHE A 10 -6.38 1.36 2.60
CA PHE A 10 -6.36 2.09 1.34
C PHE A 10 -7.01 1.26 0.25
N GLU A 11 -7.84 1.87 -0.57
CA GLU A 11 -8.62 1.20 -1.61
C GLU A 11 -8.34 1.81 -2.99
N LEU A 12 -8.22 0.95 -3.99
CA LEU A 12 -8.14 1.33 -5.39
C LEU A 12 -9.11 0.47 -6.19
N THR A 13 -10.15 1.11 -6.70
CA THR A 13 -11.17 0.47 -7.55
C THR A 13 -10.79 0.62 -9.01
N GLU A 14 -10.64 -0.50 -9.71
CA GLU A 14 -10.43 -0.57 -11.15
C GLU A 14 -11.34 -1.64 -11.75
N ARG A 15 -11.97 -1.36 -12.89
CA ARG A 15 -12.90 -2.30 -13.56
C ARG A 15 -14.02 -2.83 -12.65
N GLY A 16 -14.50 -1.99 -11.72
CA GLY A 16 -15.54 -2.35 -10.75
C GLY A 16 -15.08 -3.28 -9.63
N LEU A 17 -13.78 -3.58 -9.52
CA LEU A 17 -13.20 -4.44 -8.49
C LEU A 17 -12.24 -3.64 -7.61
N THR A 18 -12.27 -3.89 -6.30
CA THR A 18 -11.46 -3.15 -5.33
C THR A 18 -10.25 -3.95 -4.89
N ALA A 19 -9.05 -3.44 -5.20
CA ALA A 19 -7.82 -3.83 -4.53
C ALA A 19 -7.64 -2.97 -3.28
N TYR A 20 -7.06 -3.55 -2.22
CA TYR A 20 -6.89 -2.82 -0.96
C TYR A 20 -5.61 -3.18 -0.20
N ALA A 21 -5.15 -2.25 0.62
CA ALA A 21 -4.04 -2.42 1.54
C ALA A 21 -4.50 -2.09 2.96
N ASP A 22 -4.63 -3.10 3.82
CA ASP A 22 -4.93 -2.91 5.23
C ASP A 22 -3.71 -2.32 5.94
N TYR A 23 -3.96 -1.30 6.75
CA TYR A 23 -2.92 -0.57 7.45
C TYR A 23 -3.20 -0.41 8.95
N ARG A 24 -2.15 -0.09 9.70
CA ARG A 24 -2.26 0.49 11.04
C ARG A 24 -1.39 1.73 11.12
N ARG A 25 -1.91 2.80 11.70
CA ARG A 25 -1.16 4.04 11.96
C ARG A 25 -0.69 4.01 13.42
N GLY A 26 0.56 4.38 13.67
CA GLY A 26 1.12 4.43 15.02
C GLY A 26 2.48 5.14 15.09
N PRO A 27 3.12 5.16 16.27
CA PRO A 27 4.40 5.86 16.48
C PRO A 27 5.53 5.38 15.57
N GLN A 28 5.44 4.13 15.12
CA GLN A 28 6.43 3.48 14.26
C GLN A 28 6.23 3.80 12.76
N GLY A 29 5.18 4.57 12.43
CA GLY A 29 4.81 4.94 11.07
C GLY A 29 3.54 4.21 10.58
N LEU A 30 3.48 4.04 9.26
CA LEU A 30 2.37 3.40 8.56
C LEU A 30 2.68 1.92 8.35
N VAL A 31 2.06 1.05 9.15
CA VAL A 31 2.21 -0.40 9.02
C VAL A 31 1.31 -0.88 7.89
N ILE A 32 1.86 -1.52 6.85
CA ILE A 32 1.07 -2.20 5.81
C ILE A 32 1.01 -3.68 6.15
N ALA A 33 -0.13 -4.10 6.68
CA ALA A 33 -0.35 -5.44 7.23
C ALA A 33 -0.71 -6.46 6.16
N TYR A 34 -1.51 -6.06 5.17
CA TYR A 34 -1.97 -6.96 4.11
C TYR A 34 -2.24 -6.19 2.82
N VAL A 35 -1.94 -6.79 1.67
CA VAL A 35 -2.25 -6.23 0.36
C VAL A 35 -3.02 -7.28 -0.43
N TYR A 36 -4.21 -6.91 -0.88
CA TYR A 36 -5.10 -7.78 -1.64
C TYR A 36 -5.37 -7.21 -3.03
N ALA A 37 -5.32 -8.10 -4.02
CA ALA A 37 -5.83 -7.85 -5.35
C ALA A 37 -6.81 -8.97 -5.73
N PRO A 38 -8.05 -8.62 -6.12
CA PRO A 38 -9.01 -9.56 -6.70
C PRO A 38 -8.37 -10.37 -7.84
N PRO A 39 -8.69 -11.67 -8.00
CA PRO A 39 -8.09 -12.50 -9.05
C PRO A 39 -8.13 -11.88 -10.46
N PRO A 40 -9.22 -11.23 -10.92
CA PRO A 40 -9.25 -10.61 -12.25
C PRO A 40 -8.34 -9.39 -12.41
N LEU A 41 -7.84 -8.81 -11.31
CA LEU A 41 -6.90 -7.69 -11.29
C LEU A 41 -5.44 -8.15 -11.09
N ARG A 42 -5.19 -9.46 -10.93
CA ARG A 42 -3.81 -9.96 -10.83
C ARG A 42 -3.16 -9.92 -12.22
N GLY A 43 -1.88 -9.52 -12.25
CA GLY A 43 -1.13 -9.36 -13.51
C GLY A 43 -1.42 -8.06 -14.29
N THR A 44 -2.37 -7.22 -13.85
CA THR A 44 -2.70 -5.95 -14.52
C THR A 44 -1.93 -4.74 -13.98
N GLY A 45 -1.12 -4.95 -12.93
CA GLY A 45 -0.42 -3.90 -12.20
C GLY A 45 -1.27 -3.14 -11.18
N THR A 46 -2.50 -3.56 -10.86
CA THR A 46 -3.33 -2.82 -9.89
C THR A 46 -2.69 -2.71 -8.50
N ALA A 47 -2.09 -3.80 -8.00
CA ALA A 47 -1.43 -3.79 -6.69
C ALA A 47 -0.18 -2.87 -6.66
N ASP A 48 0.52 -2.75 -7.80
CA ASP A 48 1.65 -1.83 -7.94
C ASP A 48 1.19 -0.37 -7.87
N ARG A 49 0.14 -0.01 -8.63
CA ARG A 49 -0.47 1.32 -8.59
C ARG A 49 -1.01 1.67 -7.21
N LEU A 50 -1.64 0.70 -6.52
CA LEU A 50 -2.08 0.87 -5.14
C LEU A 50 -0.90 1.17 -4.22
N MET A 51 0.16 0.35 -4.24
CA MET A 51 1.32 0.56 -3.38
C MET A 51 2.08 1.85 -3.69
N ARG A 52 2.11 2.27 -4.96
CA ARG A 52 2.63 3.59 -5.35
C ARG A 52 1.86 4.71 -4.68
N ALA A 53 0.53 4.67 -4.72
CA ALA A 53 -0.31 5.66 -4.07
C ALA A 53 -0.16 5.64 -2.54
N VAL A 54 0.02 4.47 -1.93
CA VAL A 54 0.33 4.33 -0.50
C VAL A 54 1.68 4.97 -0.16
N ALA A 55 2.71 4.72 -0.97
CA ALA A 55 4.05 5.27 -0.77
C ALA A 55 4.07 6.79 -0.90
N GLU A 56 3.43 7.35 -1.93
CA GLU A 56 3.30 8.81 -2.07
C GLU A 56 2.53 9.41 -0.90
N ARG A 57 1.49 8.72 -0.40
CA ARG A 57 0.77 9.17 0.79
C ARG A 57 1.67 9.19 2.02
N ALA A 58 2.43 8.13 2.26
CA ALA A 58 3.35 8.06 3.40
C ALA A 58 4.41 9.19 3.34
N ARG A 59 4.98 9.43 2.14
CA ARG A 59 5.93 10.53 1.90
C ARG A 59 5.30 11.90 2.17
N ALA A 60 4.09 12.14 1.67
CA ALA A 60 3.37 13.39 1.89
C ALA A 60 3.01 13.62 3.37
N GLU A 61 2.74 12.55 4.12
CA GLU A 61 2.48 12.60 5.57
C GLU A 61 3.78 12.63 6.40
N GLY A 62 4.96 12.53 5.78
CA GLY A 62 6.25 12.51 6.48
C GLY A 62 6.48 11.27 7.33
N VAL A 63 5.79 10.16 7.04
CA VAL A 63 5.88 8.90 7.79
C VAL A 63 6.59 7.81 6.99
N ARG A 64 7.30 6.93 7.69
CA ARG A 64 7.86 5.70 7.12
C ARG A 64 6.83 4.57 7.09
N ILE A 65 7.08 3.58 6.25
CA ILE A 65 6.26 2.38 6.06
C ILE A 65 6.93 1.20 6.75
N VAL A 66 6.16 0.46 7.55
CA VAL A 66 6.55 -0.84 8.11
C VAL A 66 5.85 -1.95 7.32
N PRO A 67 6.53 -2.65 6.40
CA PRO A 67 5.89 -3.61 5.51
C PRO A 67 5.82 -5.01 6.12
N LEU A 68 4.77 -5.30 6.92
CA LEU A 68 4.53 -6.65 7.44
C LEU A 68 4.04 -7.61 6.35
N CYS A 69 3.29 -7.11 5.36
CA CYS A 69 2.92 -7.90 4.20
C CYS A 69 4.16 -8.20 3.34
N GLY A 70 4.41 -9.48 3.05
CA GLY A 70 5.53 -9.91 2.20
C GLY A 70 5.52 -9.26 0.80
N TYR A 71 4.33 -9.03 0.23
CA TYR A 71 4.19 -8.29 -1.02
C TYR A 71 4.64 -6.84 -0.91
N ALA A 72 4.18 -6.11 0.12
CA ALA A 72 4.56 -4.71 0.35
C ALA A 72 6.07 -4.58 0.55
N GLY A 73 6.67 -5.49 1.33
CA GLY A 73 8.11 -5.50 1.56
C GLY A 73 8.91 -5.77 0.28
N ALA A 74 8.48 -6.75 -0.52
CA ALA A 74 9.10 -7.02 -1.81
C ALA A 74 8.91 -5.89 -2.83
N TRP A 75 7.79 -5.18 -2.77
CA TRP A 75 7.51 -4.03 -3.63
C TRP A 75 8.42 -2.84 -3.29
N LEU A 76 8.50 -2.47 -2.00
CA LEU A 76 9.33 -1.36 -1.53
C LEU A 76 10.82 -1.58 -1.83
N ARG A 77 11.34 -2.80 -1.60
CA ARG A 77 12.74 -3.12 -1.91
C ARG A 77 13.09 -2.99 -3.39
N ARG A 78 12.15 -3.31 -4.30
CA ARG A 78 12.34 -3.21 -5.75
C ARG A 78 12.16 -1.78 -6.27
N SER A 79 11.45 -0.93 -5.53
CA SER A 79 11.22 0.45 -5.96
C SER A 79 12.34 1.38 -5.49
N HIS A 80 13.25 1.69 -6.41
CA HIS A 80 14.35 2.62 -6.16
C HIS A 80 13.87 3.99 -5.64
N ALA A 81 12.69 4.43 -6.05
CA ALA A 81 12.10 5.72 -5.68
C ALA A 81 11.45 5.74 -4.28
N TYR A 82 11.18 4.59 -3.66
CA TYR A 82 10.45 4.50 -2.38
C TYR A 82 11.15 3.64 -1.33
N ARG A 83 12.31 3.05 -1.62
CA ARG A 83 13.07 2.23 -0.67
C ARG A 83 13.48 3.02 0.59
N ASP A 84 13.62 4.34 0.47
CA ASP A 84 13.89 5.28 1.57
C ASP A 84 12.73 5.40 2.57
N LEU A 85 11.53 5.02 2.17
CA LEU A 85 10.34 5.04 3.02
C LEU A 85 10.24 3.82 3.93
N VAL A 86 11.13 2.82 3.83
CA VAL A 86 11.11 1.68 4.75
C VAL A 86 11.61 2.12 6.13
N ALA A 87 10.83 1.79 7.17
CA ALA A 87 11.19 2.04 8.57
C ALA A 87 12.32 1.13 9.05
#